data_AF-A0A7V9LYJ6-F1
#
_entry.id   AF-A0A7V9LYJ6-F1
#
_cell.length_a   1.000
_cell.length_b   1.000
_cell.length_c   1.000
_cell.angle_alpha   90.00
_cell.angle_beta   90.00
_cell.angle_gamma   90.00
#
_symmetry.space_group_name_H-M   'P 1'
#
loop_
_entity.id
_entity.type
_entity.pdbx_description
1 polymer ?
#
loop_
_entity_poly.entity_id
_entity_poly.type
_entity_poly.pdbx_seq_one_letter_code
_entity_poly.pdbx_strand_id
1 'polypeptide(L)'
;VADVGLKSLGMDHGSPTIPGATVWFCSDEHTTFAPDEPVHVGDRIRVLPAHVDPTVALHEAMYVIDGDTVIDRWPVDLRGW
;
A
#
# COMPACT_ATOMS: atom_id res chain seq x y z
N VAL A 1 -9.40 -8.38 5.35
CA VAL A 1 -9.46 -7.50 4.16
C VAL A 1 -8.91 -6.15 4.55
N ALA A 2 -7.96 -5.62 3.81
CA ALA A 2 -7.42 -4.27 3.99
C ALA A 2 -8.08 -3.29 3.03
N ASP A 3 -8.05 -2.00 3.35
CA ASP A 3 -8.64 -0.87 2.62
C ASP A 3 -7.73 -0.28 1.53
N VAL A 4 -6.67 -0.99 1.17
CA VAL A 4 -5.75 -0.62 0.08
C VAL A 4 -5.97 -1.52 -1.13
N GLY A 5 -6.15 -0.92 -2.31
CA GLY A 5 -6.45 -1.62 -3.54
C GLY A 5 -5.71 -1.06 -4.77
N LEU A 6 -6.17 -1.43 -5.97
CA LEU A 6 -5.63 -0.97 -7.26
C LEU A 6 -5.65 0.56 -7.42
N LYS A 7 -6.60 1.25 -6.77
CA LYS A 7 -6.62 2.73 -6.76
C LYS A 7 -5.50 3.35 -5.93
N SER A 8 -4.70 2.54 -5.23
CA SER A 8 -3.61 2.97 -4.37
C SER A 8 -2.28 2.27 -4.69
N LEU A 9 -2.28 1.22 -5.52
CA LEU A 9 -1.11 0.38 -5.80
C LEU A 9 -1.04 0.04 -7.29
N GLY A 10 0.13 0.21 -7.90
CA GLY A 10 0.42 -0.30 -9.23
C GLY A 10 0.49 -1.83 -9.24
N MET A 11 -0.26 -2.45 -10.15
CA MET A 11 -0.49 -3.91 -10.23
C MET A 11 -0.01 -4.53 -11.56
N ASP A 12 0.63 -3.74 -12.41
CA ASP A 12 1.16 -4.15 -13.71
C ASP A 12 2.27 -5.22 -13.59
N HIS A 13 2.89 -5.34 -12.41
CA HIS A 13 3.89 -6.37 -12.09
C HIS A 13 3.38 -7.39 -11.04
N GLY A 14 2.06 -7.53 -10.86
CA GLY A 14 1.45 -8.52 -9.96
C GLY A 14 0.89 -7.92 -8.67
N SER A 15 0.53 -8.79 -7.71
CA SER A 15 -0.08 -8.38 -6.44
C SER A 15 0.91 -7.75 -5.46
N PRO A 16 0.46 -6.84 -4.57
CA PRO A 16 1.31 -6.36 -3.50
C PRO A 16 1.67 -7.50 -2.54
N THR A 17 2.66 -7.25 -1.69
CA THR A 17 3.03 -8.18 -0.62
C THR A 17 2.76 -7.57 0.75
N ILE A 18 2.40 -8.43 1.71
CA ILE A 18 2.18 -8.05 3.10
C ILE A 18 3.09 -8.95 3.93
N PRO A 19 4.09 -8.41 4.64
CA PRO A 19 4.95 -9.22 5.51
C PRO A 19 4.12 -10.00 6.55
N GLY A 20 4.37 -11.31 6.66
CA GLY A 20 3.61 -12.19 7.57
C GLY A 20 2.19 -12.50 7.12
N ALA A 21 1.92 -12.43 5.81
CA ALA A 21 0.64 -12.79 5.25
C ALA A 21 0.75 -13.28 3.80
N THR A 22 -0.22 -14.12 3.39
CA THR A 22 -0.44 -14.49 1.99
C THR A 22 -1.52 -13.60 1.38
N VAL A 23 -1.18 -12.86 0.33
CA VAL A 23 -2.15 -12.08 -0.46
C VAL A 23 -2.84 -13.00 -1.47
N TRP A 24 -4.17 -12.98 -1.50
CA TRP A 24 -4.96 -13.76 -2.46
C TRP A 24 -5.30 -12.96 -3.70
N PHE A 25 -5.81 -11.74 -3.52
CA PHE A 25 -6.09 -10.82 -4.62
C PHE A 25 -6.23 -9.38 -4.14
N CYS A 26 -6.04 -8.45 -5.08
CA CYS A 26 -6.21 -7.02 -4.92
C CYS A 26 -7.31 -6.55 -5.88
N SER A 27 -8.35 -5.91 -5.35
CA SER A 27 -9.44 -5.27 -6.08
C SER A 27 -9.27 -3.76 -6.04
N ASP A 28 -10.21 -3.00 -6.62
CA ASP A 28 -10.16 -1.53 -6.70
C ASP A 28 -9.77 -0.84 -5.38
N GLU A 29 -10.43 -1.20 -4.28
CA GLU A 29 -10.31 -0.54 -2.97
C GLU A 29 -9.93 -1.51 -1.84
N HIS A 30 -9.65 -2.78 -2.17
CA HIS A 30 -9.46 -3.81 -1.15
C HIS A 30 -8.34 -4.79 -1.50
N THR A 31 -7.60 -5.21 -0.48
CA THR A 31 -6.68 -6.36 -0.57
C THR A 31 -7.18 -7.47 0.34
N THR A 32 -7.42 -8.65 -0.24
CA THR A 32 -7.82 -9.85 0.50
C THR A 32 -6.57 -10.67 0.78
N PHE A 33 -6.32 -10.97 2.05
CA PHE A 33 -5.14 -11.67 2.54
C PHE A 33 -5.48 -12.59 3.71
N ALA A 34 -4.63 -13.59 3.92
CA ALA A 34 -4.60 -14.44 5.10
C ALA A 34 -3.32 -14.15 5.89
N PRO A 35 -3.40 -13.59 7.11
CA PRO A 35 -2.22 -13.36 7.93
C PRO A 35 -1.78 -14.64 8.65
N ASP A 36 -0.48 -14.74 8.92
CA ASP A 36 0.09 -15.85 9.68
C ASP A 36 -0.35 -15.81 11.16
N GLU A 37 -0.55 -14.59 11.69
CA GLU A 37 -1.05 -14.32 13.05
C GLU A 37 -2.38 -13.54 12.99
N PRO A 38 -3.30 -13.69 13.97
CA PRO A 38 -4.57 -12.99 13.98
C PRO A 38 -4.42 -11.46 13.97
N VAL A 39 -5.23 -10.79 13.14
CA VAL A 39 -5.37 -9.32 13.09
C VAL A 39 -6.80 -8.91 13.43
N HIS A 40 -6.97 -7.70 13.93
CA HIS A 40 -8.26 -7.12 14.29
C HIS A 40 -8.63 -5.98 13.34
N VAL A 41 -9.93 -5.68 13.25
CA VAL A 41 -10.41 -4.50 12.52
C VAL A 41 -9.83 -3.25 13.17
N GLY A 42 -9.22 -2.39 12.36
CA GLY A 42 -8.54 -1.18 12.81
C GLY A 42 -7.03 -1.30 12.96
N ASP A 43 -6.48 -2.53 12.90
CA ASP A 43 -5.04 -2.73 12.87
C ASP A 43 -4.42 -2.11 11.61
N ARG A 44 -3.25 -1.48 11.78
CA ARG A 44 -2.48 -0.92 10.66
C ARG A 44 -1.50 -1.97 10.14
N ILE A 45 -1.57 -2.25 8.85
CA ILE A 45 -0.67 -3.19 8.18
C ILE A 45 0.18 -2.46 7.15
N ARG A 46 1.43 -2.89 6.97
CA ARG A 46 2.31 -2.38 5.91
C ARG A 46 2.13 -3.23 4.65
N VAL A 47 1.71 -2.58 3.56
CA VAL A 47 1.54 -3.23 2.26
C VAL A 47 2.61 -2.70 1.31
N LEU A 48 3.41 -3.60 0.76
CA LEU A 48 4.51 -3.27 -0.13
C LEU A 48 4.03 -3.33 -1.59
N PRO A 49 4.21 -2.27 -2.39
CA PRO A 49 3.79 -2.27 -3.78
C PRO A 49 4.64 -3.25 -4.62
N ALA A 50 4.03 -3.82 -5.66
CA ALA A 50 4.75 -4.65 -6.63
C ALA A 50 5.62 -3.83 -7.58
N HIS A 51 5.23 -2.58 -7.85
CA HIS A 51 5.94 -1.65 -8.73
C HIS A 51 5.88 -0.23 -8.17
N VAL A 52 7.03 0.40 -8.01
CA VAL A 52 7.18 1.69 -7.30
C VAL A 52 6.59 2.84 -8.12
N ASP A 53 7.04 3.02 -9.36
CA ASP A 53 6.71 4.16 -10.21
C ASP A 53 5.19 4.37 -10.42
N PRO A 54 4.42 3.34 -10.87
CA PRO A 54 2.98 3.50 -11.03
C PRO A 54 2.25 3.64 -9.70
N THR A 55 2.79 3.10 -8.60
CA THR A 55 2.21 3.32 -7.26
C THR A 55 2.36 4.78 -6.86
N VAL A 56 3.57 5.34 -6.93
CA VAL A 56 3.84 6.73 -6.56
C VAL A 56 2.99 7.69 -7.41
N ALA A 57 2.79 7.41 -8.70
CA ALA A 57 1.95 8.20 -9.59
C ALA A 57 0.44 8.24 -9.20
N LEU A 58 -0.03 7.37 -8.30
CA LEU A 58 -1.41 7.40 -7.80
C LEU A 58 -1.60 8.35 -6.61
N HIS A 59 -0.52 8.79 -5.95
CA HIS A 59 -0.56 9.55 -4.70
C HIS A 59 -0.10 10.99 -4.88
N GLU A 60 -0.78 11.93 -4.23
CA GLU A 60 -0.41 13.36 -4.26
C GLU A 60 0.80 13.71 -3.37
N ALA A 61 1.12 12.86 -2.39
CA ALA A 61 2.16 13.11 -1.40
C ALA A 61 2.73 11.80 -0.86
N MET A 62 3.97 11.88 -0.38
CA MET A 62 4.66 10.85 0.38
C MET A 62 4.84 11.33 1.82
N TYR A 63 4.50 10.49 2.79
CA TYR A 63 4.77 10.77 4.20
C TYR A 63 6.12 10.16 4.58
N VAL A 64 7.04 10.99 5.06
CA VAL A 64 8.35 10.54 5.56
C VAL A 64 8.20 10.17 7.02
N ILE A 65 8.70 8.99 7.39
CA ILE A 65 8.54 8.44 8.75
C ILE A 65 9.88 8.08 9.39
N ASP A 66 9.95 8.24 10.71
CA ASP A 66 10.95 7.62 11.59
C ASP A 66 10.20 6.68 12.56
N GLY A 67 10.41 5.37 12.39
CA GLY A 67 9.60 4.34 13.04
C GLY A 67 8.13 4.43 12.59
N ASP A 68 7.27 4.89 13.48
CA ASP A 68 5.84 5.14 13.22
C ASP A 68 5.46 6.63 13.34
N THR A 69 6.45 7.52 13.52
CA THR A 69 6.25 8.96 13.61
C THR A 69 6.42 9.60 12.24
N VAL A 70 5.43 10.39 11.80
CA VAL A 70 5.57 11.22 10.59
C VAL A 70 6.46 12.42 10.90
N ILE A 71 7.54 12.56 10.15
CA ILE A 71 8.52 13.65 10.32
C ILE A 71 8.46 14.69 9.19
N ASP A 72 7.91 14.34 8.04
CA ASP A 72 7.74 15.26 6.91
C ASP A 72 6.65 14.77 5.93
N ARG A 73 6.21 15.64 5.02
CA ARG A 73 5.32 15.32 3.90
C ARG A 73 5.85 15.96 2.63
N TRP A 74 6.22 15.12 1.67
CA TRP A 74 6.73 15.55 0.37
C TRP A 74 5.62 15.49 -0.69
N PRO A 75 5.42 16.54 -1.50
CA PRO A 75 4.50 16.46 -2.63
C PRO A 75 5.07 15.56 -3.74
N VAL A 76 4.19 14.91 -4.50
CA VAL A 76 4.54 14.23 -5.75
C VAL A 76 4.25 15.18 -6.91
N ASP A 77 5.18 16.09 -7.18
CA ASP A 77 4.95 17.28 -8.04
C ASP A 77 4.64 16.96 -9.51
N LEU A 78 5.20 15.87 -10.05
CA LEU A 78 5.03 15.46 -11.46
C LEU A 78 4.02 14.34 -11.63
N ARG A 79 3.05 14.24 -10.71
CA ARG A 79 1.97 13.25 -10.84
C ARG A 79 1.13 13.53 -12.09
N GLY A 80 1.14 12.59 -13.03
CA GLY A 80 0.35 12.66 -14.27
C GLY A 80 0.92 13.58 -15.36
N TRP A 81 2.20 13.98 -15.24
CA TRP A 81 2.94 14.72 -16.26
C TRP A 81 3.82 13.78 -17.11
#